data_AF-A0A3M8BE62-F1
#
_entry.id   AF-A0A3M8BE62-F1
#
_cell.length_a   1.000
_cell.length_b   1.000
_cell.length_c   1.000
_cell.angle_alpha   90.00
_cell.angle_beta   90.00
_cell.angle_gamma   90.00
#
_symmetry.space_group_name_H-M   'P 1'
#
loop_
_entity.id
_entity.type
_entity.pdbx_description
1 polymer ?
#
loop_
_entity_poly.entity_id
_entity_poly.type
_entity_poly.pdbx_seq_one_letter_code
_entity_poly.pdbx_strand_id
1 'polypeptide(L)'
;MSDFLFGTVEYFTNDFQACIMNNLTIENPSVIKAHYSKLKDEVIRRSDSPADQEKLLQNLDKAYQRLKINLFGAEDEEHGS
;
A
#
# COMPACT_ATOMS: atom_id res chain seq x y z
N MET A 1 -15.84 3.70 7.99
CA MET A 1 -15.62 4.34 6.68
C MET A 1 -15.81 3.27 5.62
N SER A 2 -16.39 3.67 4.49
CA SER A 2 -17.13 2.84 3.54
C SER A 2 -16.39 1.59 3.03
N ASP A 3 -16.98 0.40 3.23
CA ASP A 3 -16.58 -0.86 2.57
C ASP A 3 -16.63 -0.77 1.03
N PHE A 4 -17.30 0.25 0.48
CA PHE A 4 -17.47 0.48 -0.96
C PHE A 4 -16.16 0.78 -1.72
N LEU A 5 -15.11 1.22 -1.02
CA LEU A 5 -13.83 1.61 -1.65
C LEU A 5 -12.67 0.66 -1.30
N PHE A 6 -12.91 -0.36 -0.47
CA PHE A 6 -11.88 -1.32 -0.11
C PHE A 6 -11.24 -1.90 -1.37
N GLY A 7 -9.90 -1.88 -1.42
CA GLY A 7 -9.18 -2.45 -2.55
C GLY A 7 -8.79 -1.52 -3.67
N THR A 8 -9.23 -0.26 -3.65
CA THR A 8 -8.74 0.75 -4.59
C THR A 8 -7.33 1.21 -4.22
N VAL A 9 -6.56 1.70 -5.20
CA VAL A 9 -5.24 2.31 -4.94
C VAL A 9 -5.36 3.46 -3.95
N GLU A 10 -6.38 4.31 -4.10
CA GLU A 10 -6.64 5.45 -3.22
C GLU A 10 -6.94 5.00 -1.78
N TYR A 11 -7.75 3.96 -1.60
CA TYR A 11 -8.02 3.39 -0.27
C TYR A 11 -6.72 2.96 0.42
N PHE A 12 -5.88 2.17 -0.26
CA PHE A 12 -4.62 1.71 0.33
C PHE A 12 -3.64 2.86 0.57
N THR A 13 -3.56 3.85 -0.33
CA THR A 13 -2.72 5.04 -0.14
C THR A 13 -3.15 5.81 1.11
N ASN A 14 -4.45 6.06 1.28
CA ASN A 14 -4.97 6.77 2.44
C ASN A 14 -4.74 5.98 3.74
N ASP A 15 -4.86 4.66 3.69
CA ASP A 15 -4.60 3.78 4.84
C ASP A 15 -3.13 3.83 5.28
N PHE A 16 -2.18 3.74 4.33
CA PHE A 16 -0.75 3.93 4.62
C PHE A 16 -0.46 5.31 5.20
N GLN A 17 -1.02 6.37 4.60
CA GLN A 17 -0.84 7.74 5.06
C GLN A 17 -1.40 7.95 6.47
N ALA A 18 -2.57 7.40 6.77
CA ALA A 18 -3.15 7.43 8.11
C ALA A 18 -2.29 6.66 9.11
N CYS A 19 -1.69 5.53 8.71
CA CYS A 19 -0.80 4.75 9.56
C CYS A 19 0.46 5.55 9.96
N ILE A 20 1.01 6.33 9.03
CA ILE A 20 2.17 7.20 9.25
C ILE A 20 1.80 8.43 10.10
N MET A 21 0.75 9.15 9.71
CA MET A 21 0.32 10.38 10.40
C MET A 21 -0.10 10.14 11.85
N ASN A 22 -0.65 8.97 12.18
CA ASN A 22 -1.06 8.64 13.55
C ASN A 22 0.10 8.14 14.43
N ASN A 23 1.36 8.24 14.00
CA ASN A 23 2.54 7.71 14.72
C ASN A 23 2.45 6.20 15.05
N LEU A 24 1.55 5.44 14.41
CA LEU A 24 1.49 3.98 14.53
C LEU A 24 2.68 3.32 13.83
N THR A 25 3.23 4.03 12.85
CA THR A 25 4.46 3.75 12.15
C THR A 25 5.28 5.03 12.21
N ILE A 26 6.40 5.04 12.93
CA ILE A 26 7.52 5.92 12.56
C ILE A 26 7.78 5.64 11.06
N GLU A 27 8.26 6.61 10.27
CA GLU A 27 8.70 6.45 8.86
C GLU A 27 9.83 5.40 8.66
N ASN A 28 9.94 4.47 9.59
CA ASN A 28 10.71 3.26 9.56
C ASN A 28 10.15 2.29 8.49
N PRO A 29 10.94 2.00 7.44
CA PRO A 29 10.56 1.08 6.37
C PRO A 29 10.07 -0.28 6.85
N SER A 30 10.60 -0.78 7.97
CA SER A 30 10.24 -2.11 8.50
C SER A 30 8.79 -2.18 8.99
N VAL A 31 8.30 -1.11 9.60
CA VAL A 31 6.94 -1.07 10.15
C VAL A 31 5.92 -0.87 9.03
N ILE A 32 6.25 -0.08 8.01
CA ILE A 32 5.43 0.08 6.80
C ILE A 32 5.34 -1.25 6.02
N LYS A 33 6.45 -1.99 5.90
CA LYS A 33 6.45 -3.34 5.30
C LYS A 33 5.59 -4.33 6.08
N ALA A 34 5.62 -4.26 7.41
CA ALA A 34 4.75 -5.07 8.26
C ALA A 34 3.27 -4.71 8.05
N HIS A 35 2.95 -3.43 7.90
CA HIS A 35 1.58 -2.97 7.61
C HIS A 35 1.10 -3.43 6.23
N TYR A 36 1.95 -3.32 5.20
CA TYR A 36 1.68 -3.89 3.87
C TYR A 36 1.37 -5.40 3.97
N SER A 37 2.13 -6.14 4.77
CA SER A 37 1.91 -7.59 4.93
C SER A 37 0.54 -7.89 5.56
N LYS A 38 0.11 -7.10 6.54
CA LYS A 38 -1.25 -7.21 7.11
C LYS A 38 -2.35 -6.95 6.09
N LEU A 39 -2.21 -5.90 5.28
CA LEU A 39 -3.17 -5.58 4.22
C LEU A 39 -3.21 -6.69 3.16
N LYS A 40 -2.06 -7.29 2.84
CA LYS A 40 -1.99 -8.44 1.93
C LYS A 40 -2.77 -9.64 2.48
N ASP A 41 -2.57 -9.99 3.74
CA ASP A 41 -3.31 -11.07 4.39
C ASP A 41 -4.82 -10.78 4.44
N GLU A 42 -5.20 -9.52 4.64
CA GLU A 42 -6.59 -9.09 4.61
C GLU A 42 -7.21 -9.20 3.21
N VAL A 43 -6.49 -8.81 2.16
CA VAL A 43 -6.92 -9.01 0.76
C VAL A 43 -7.14 -10.49 0.49
N ILE A 44 -6.19 -11.36 0.87
CA ILE A 44 -6.31 -12.81 0.69
C ILE A 44 -7.54 -13.35 1.43
N ARG A 45 -7.80 -12.88 2.66
CA ARG A 45 -8.94 -13.32 3.47
C ARG A 45 -10.30 -12.86 2.92
N ARG A 46 -10.35 -11.69 2.30
CA ARG A 46 -11.60 -11.05 1.85
C ARG A 46 -11.96 -11.32 0.38
N SER A 47 -11.04 -11.88 -0.40
CA SER A 47 -11.26 -12.07 -1.83
C SER A 47 -12.12 -13.30 -2.10
N ASP A 48 -13.23 -13.11 -2.82
CA ASP A 48 -14.15 -14.18 -3.19
C ASP A 48 -13.67 -14.98 -4.42
N SER A 49 -12.74 -14.42 -5.21
CA SER A 49 -12.19 -15.06 -6.39
C SER A 49 -10.68 -14.78 -6.56
N PRO A 50 -9.93 -15.67 -7.23
CA PRO A 50 -8.52 -15.43 -7.55
C PRO A 50 -8.30 -14.17 -8.40
N ALA A 51 -9.23 -13.86 -9.32
CA ALA A 51 -9.13 -12.68 -10.18
C ALA A 51 -9.31 -11.37 -9.41
N ASP A 52 -10.25 -11.35 -8.47
CA ASP A 52 -10.43 -10.19 -7.57
C ASP A 52 -9.25 -10.05 -6.64
N GLN A 53 -8.75 -11.15 -6.09
CA GLN A 53 -7.55 -11.15 -5.25
C GLN A 53 -6.35 -10.55 -5.98
N GLU A 54 -6.09 -10.99 -7.21
CA GLU A 54 -4.99 -10.47 -8.02
C GLU A 54 -5.12 -8.96 -8.24
N LYS A 55 -6.31 -8.49 -8.63
CA LYS A 55 -6.58 -7.06 -8.84
C LYS A 55 -6.36 -6.25 -7.56
N LEU A 56 -6.82 -6.76 -6.42
CA LEU A 56 -6.66 -6.11 -5.11
C LEU A 56 -5.18 -6.04 -4.70
N LEU A 57 -4.43 -7.13 -4.90
CA LEU A 57 -2.99 -7.18 -4.63
C LEU A 57 -2.21 -6.21 -5.53
N GLN A 58 -2.55 -6.13 -6.82
CA GLN A 58 -1.93 -5.16 -7.74
C GLN A 58 -2.20 -3.71 -7.30
N ASN A 59 -3.39 -3.42 -6.79
CA ASN A 59 -3.70 -2.08 -6.29
C ASN A 59 -2.95 -1.76 -4.98
N LEU A 60 -2.82 -2.74 -4.09
CA LEU A 60 -2.02 -2.63 -2.86
C LEU A 60 -0.54 -2.37 -3.20
N ASP A 61 0.02 -3.09 -4.16
CA ASP A 61 1.40 -2.91 -4.61
C ASP A 61 1.61 -1.51 -5.20
N LYS A 62 0.71 -1.03 -6.06
CA LYS A 62 0.76 0.33 -6.62
C LYS A 62 0.74 1.39 -5.52
N ALA A 63 -0.12 1.24 -4.51
CA ALA A 63 -0.18 2.17 -3.39
C ALA A 63 1.11 2.17 -2.57
N TYR A 64 1.68 0.98 -2.31
CA TYR A 64 2.92 0.84 -1.57
C TYR A 64 4.13 1.42 -2.32
N GLN A 65 4.20 1.25 -3.65
CA GLN A 65 5.26 1.86 -4.47
C GLN A 65 5.19 3.39 -4.43
N ARG A 66 3.98 3.97 -4.59
CA ARG A 66 3.76 5.42 -4.47
C ARG A 66 4.20 5.93 -3.09
N LEU A 67 3.88 5.18 -2.04
CA LEU A 67 4.29 5.53 -0.70
C LEU A 67 5.81 5.57 -0.55
N LYS A 68 6.52 4.54 -1.03
CA LYS A 68 7.99 4.50 -0.98
C LYS A 68 8.61 5.69 -1.72
N ILE A 69 8.12 6.03 -2.91
CA ILE A 69 8.57 7.20 -3.67
C ILE A 69 8.35 8.48 -2.86
N ASN A 70 7.20 8.64 -2.22
CA ASN A 70 6.90 9.83 -1.43
C ASN A 70 7.76 9.95 -0.16
N LEU A 71 8.13 8.83 0.47
CA LEU A 71 8.87 8.82 1.73
C LEU A 71 10.39 8.89 1.55
N PHE A 72 10.92 8.18 0.55
CA PHE A 72 12.37 8.02 0.37
C PHE A 72 12.89 8.83 -0.82
N GLY A 73 12.01 9.55 -1.52
CA GLY A 73 12.29 10.08 -2.84
C GLY A 73 12.19 8.99 -3.90
N ALA A 74 11.99 9.39 -5.16
CA ALA A 74 12.45 8.55 -6.25
C ALA A 74 13.97 8.56 -6.14
N GLU A 75 14.62 7.42 -5.87
CA GLU A 75 15.98 7.28 -6.37
C GLU A 75 15.81 7.40 -7.89
N ASP A 76 16.21 8.56 -8.42
CA ASP A 76 16.17 8.86 -9.85
C ASP A 76 16.67 7.63 -10.60
N GLU A 77 15.79 7.02 -11.41
CA GLU A 77 16.22 6.12 -12.47
C GLU A 77 17.06 6.98 -13.43
N GLU A 78 18.37 6.90 -13.20
CA GLU A 78 19.54 7.24 -13.99
C GLU A 78 19.39 8.21 -15.17
N HIS A 79 20.29 9.21 -15.15
CA HIS A 79 20.99 9.73 -16.31
C HIS A 79 20.90 8.84 -17.56
N GLY A 80 20.20 9.34 -18.59
CA GLY A 80 20.08 8.70 -19.89
C GLY A 80 20.21 9.69 -21.05
N SER A 81 21.45 10.07 -21.34
CA SER A 81 22.00 10.76 -22.54
C SER A 81 21.60 12.20 -22.84
#